data_AF-A0A8H9JUG0-F1
#
_entry.id   AF-A0A8H9JUG0-F1
#
_cell.length_a   1.000
_cell.length_b   1.000
_cell.length_c   1.000
_cell.angle_alpha   90.00
_cell.angle_beta   90.00
_cell.angle_gamma   90.00
#
_symmetry.space_group_name_H-M   'P 1'
#
loop_
_entity.id
_entity.type
_entity.pdbx_description
1 polymer ?
#
loop_
_entity_poly.entity_id
_entity_poly.type
_entity_poly.pdbx_seq_one_letter_code
_entity_poly.pdbx_strand_id
1 'polypeptide(L)' 'MPREDIVAALHKKGWSLRALSQFHGLKPTTLNNALNGPYDRGEKIIAETLGIDVCDIWPSRVARRERKRVVQQLLEGI' A
#
# COMPACT_ATOMS: atom_id res chain seq x y z
N MET A 1 1.97 8.83 5.89
CA MET A 1 3.22 9.33 5.25
C MET A 1 2.89 10.03 3.93
N PRO A 2 3.50 11.18 3.61
CA PRO A 2 3.40 11.83 2.29
C PRO A 2 3.95 10.97 1.15
N ARG A 3 3.46 11.19 -0.08
CA ARG A 3 3.85 10.41 -1.27
C ARG A 3 5.35 10.46 -1.53
N GLU A 4 5.91 11.66 -1.46
CA GLU A 4 7.33 11.93 -1.70
C GLU A 4 8.24 11.26 -0.67
N ASP A 5 7.83 11.23 0.60
CA ASP A 5 8.56 10.50 1.64
C ASP A 5 8.60 9.00 1.38
N ILE A 6 7.50 8.40 0.90
CA ILE A 6 7.46 6.98 0.53
C ILE A 6 8.46 6.70 -0.60
N VAL A 7 8.49 7.55 -1.63
CA VAL A 7 9.43 7.41 -2.74
C VAL A 7 10.87 7.58 -2.27
N ALA A 8 11.14 8.59 -1.42
CA ALA A 8 12.46 8.81 -0.85
C ALA A 8 12.92 7.63 0.02
N ALA A 9 12.03 7.05 0.83
CA ALA A 9 12.32 5.88 1.65
C ALA A 9 12.63 4.64 0.80
N LEU A 10 11.88 4.43 -0.29
CA LEU A 10 12.18 3.37 -1.27
C LEU A 10 13.54 3.58 -1.93
N HIS A 11 13.83 4.82 -2.35
CA HIS A 11 15.11 5.17 -2.97
C HIS A 11 16.28 4.96 -2.01
N LYS A 12 16.13 5.28 -0.73
CA LYS A 12 17.14 4.99 0.32
C LYS A 12 17.41 3.48 0.48
N LYS A 13 16.43 2.64 0.20
CA LYS A 13 16.56 1.17 0.17
C LYS A 13 17.06 0.64 -1.18
N GLY A 14 17.39 1.51 -2.14
CA GLY A 14 17.85 1.13 -3.48
C GLY A 14 16.74 0.73 -4.44
N TRP A 15 15.47 0.96 -4.08
CA TRP A 15 14.32 0.58 -4.89
C TRP A 15 13.69 1.79 -5.57
N SER A 16 13.40 1.68 -6.87
CA SER A 16 12.41 2.54 -7.53
C SER A 16 11.07 1.81 -7.57
N LEU A 17 9.95 2.55 -7.64
CA LEU A 17 8.62 1.94 -7.80
C LEU A 17 8.53 1.03 -9.04
N ARG A 18 9.22 1.41 -10.11
CA ARG A 18 9.32 0.63 -11.34
C ARG A 18 10.06 -0.69 -11.08
N ALA A 19 11.25 -0.62 -10.49
CA ALA A 19 12.04 -1.80 -10.16
C ALA A 19 11.28 -2.73 -9.20
N LEU A 20 10.63 -2.16 -8.19
CA LEU A 20 9.82 -2.92 -7.24
C LEU A 20 8.61 -3.58 -7.93
N SER A 21 7.96 -2.88 -8.86
CA SER A 21 6.86 -3.48 -9.63
C SER A 21 7.35 -4.68 -10.44
N GLN A 22 8.49 -4.54 -11.12
CA GLN A 22 9.07 -5.61 -11.93
C GLN A 22 9.54 -6.79 -11.07
N PHE A 23 10.13 -6.51 -9.91
CA PHE A 23 10.57 -7.53 -8.95
C PHE A 23 9.40 -8.41 -8.49
N HIS A 24 8.22 -7.83 -8.28
CA HIS A 24 7.00 -8.55 -7.94
C HIS A 24 6.22 -9.10 -9.16
N GLY A 25 6.80 -9.06 -10.37
CA GLY A 25 6.15 -9.55 -11.60
C GLY A 25 4.94 -8.71 -12.05
N LEU A 26 4.82 -7.47 -11.57
CA LEU A 26 3.76 -6.54 -11.93
C LEU A 26 4.19 -5.66 -13.11
N LYS A 27 3.23 -5.00 -13.76
CA LYS A 27 3.56 -3.99 -14.79
C LYS A 27 4.34 -2.85 -14.12
N PRO A 28 5.34 -2.25 -14.79
CA PRO A 28 6.17 -1.17 -14.26
C PRO A 28 5.41 0.01 -13.62
N THR A 29 4.16 0.23 -14.01
CA THR A 29 3.30 1.32 -13.54
C THR A 29 2.31 0.90 -12.46
N THR A 30 2.19 -0.39 -12.15
CA THR A 30 1.16 -0.91 -11.24
C THR A 30 1.32 -0.37 -9.82
N LEU A 31 2.54 -0.30 -9.27
CA LEU A 31 2.73 0.23 -7.92
C LEU A 31 2.51 1.75 -7.81
N ASN A 32 2.53 2.50 -8.92
CA ASN A 32 2.15 3.92 -8.89
C ASN A 32 0.69 4.09 -8.45
N ASN A 33 -0.17 3.10 -8.74
CA ASN A 33 -1.57 3.14 -8.31
C ASN A 33 -1.70 3.15 -6.79
N ALA A 34 -0.79 2.49 -6.05
CA ALA A 34 -0.81 2.50 -4.58
C ALA A 34 -0.60 3.90 -4.01
N LEU A 35 0.19 4.74 -4.69
CA LEU A 35 0.40 6.13 -4.29
C LEU A 35 -0.84 6.99 -4.55
N ASN A 36 -1.51 6.77 -5.69
CA ASN A 36 -2.64 7.60 -6.12
C ASN A 36 -3.97 7.19 -5.47
N GLY A 37 -4.15 5.93 -5.09
CA GLY A 37 -5.41 5.43 -4.53
C GLY A 37 -5.27 4.11 -3.79
N PRO A 38 -6.33 3.67 -3.07
CA PRO A 38 -6.30 2.46 -2.27
C PRO A 38 -5.98 1.24 -3.13
N TYR A 39 -4.84 0.61 -2.86
CA TYR A 39 -4.42 -0.60 -3.57
C TYR A 39 -3.74 -1.55 -2.60
N ASP A 40 -4.55 -2.33 -1.89
CA ASP A 40 -4.15 -3.20 -0.79
C ASP A 40 -2.92 -4.05 -1.07
N ARG A 41 -2.82 -4.62 -2.27
CA ARG A 41 -1.67 -5.46 -2.64
C ARG A 41 -0.40 -4.64 -2.82
N GLY A 42 -0.47 -3.48 -3.48
CA GLY A 42 0.70 -2.62 -3.68
C GLY A 42 1.14 -1.91 -2.41
N GLU A 43 0.19 -1.52 -1.56
CA GLU A 43 0.48 -0.95 -0.25
C GLU A 43 1.26 -1.93 0.64
N LYS A 44 0.85 -3.21 0.67
CA LYS A 44 1.59 -4.27 1.38
C LYS A 44 3.00 -4.44 0.85
N ILE A 45 3.17 -4.54 -0.48
CA ILE A 45 4.49 -4.67 -1.11
C ILE A 45 5.42 -3.51 -0.70
N ILE A 46 4.91 -2.27 -0.74
CA ILE A 46 5.69 -1.10 -0.35
C ILE A 46 6.04 -1.15 1.14
N ALA A 47 5.08 -1.49 2.01
CA ALA A 47 5.27 -1.59 3.44
C ALA A 47 6.30 -2.68 3.81
N GLU A 48 6.21 -3.86 3.19
CA GLU A 48 7.16 -4.97 3.33
C GLU A 48 8.57 -4.55 2.89
N THR A 49 8.70 -3.81 1.78
CA THR A 49 9.99 -3.32 1.29
C THR A 49 10.63 -2.31 2.24
N LEU A 50 9.81 -1.46 2.85
CA LEU A 50 10.25 -0.47 3.83
C LEU A 50 10.48 -1.08 5.21
N GLY A 51 9.90 -2.25 5.50
CA GLY A 51 9.97 -2.93 6.79
C GLY A 51 9.12 -2.26 7.87
N ILE A 52 8.01 -1.63 7.48
CA ILE A 52 7.06 -0.94 8.37
C ILE A 52 5.64 -1.44 8.10
N ASP A 53 4.68 -1.13 8.97
CA ASP A 53 3.30 -1.56 8.76
C ASP A 53 2.58 -0.68 7.73
N VAL A 54 1.58 -1.25 7.04
CA VAL A 54 0.73 -0.48 6.11
C VAL A 54 -0.01 0.63 6.85
N CYS A 55 -0.37 0.44 8.12
CA CYS A 55 -0.96 1.46 8.98
C CYS A 55 -0.05 2.66 9.22
N ASP A 56 1.27 2.47 9.28
CA ASP A 56 2.22 3.58 9.45
C ASP A 56 2.26 4.48 8.21
N ILE A 57 2.10 3.87 7.03
CA ILE A 57 2.14 4.59 5.75
C ILE A 57 0.76 5.22 5.46
N TRP A 58 -0.32 4.45 5.57
CA TRP A 58 -1.69 4.83 5.20
C TRP A 58 -2.73 4.51 6.29
N PRO A 59 -2.67 5.15 7.47
CA PRO A 59 -3.54 4.81 8.60
C PRO A 59 -5.03 4.96 8.24
N SER A 60 -5.39 6.04 7.56
CA SER A 60 -6.78 6.32 7.15
C SER A 60 -7.35 5.28 6.18
N ARG A 61 -6.49 4.64 5.35
CA ARG A 61 -6.94 3.63 4.37
C ARG A 61 -7.18 2.30 5.04
N VAL A 62 -6.36 1.92 6.02
CA VAL A 62 -6.56 0.69 6.80
C VAL A 62 -7.82 0.84 7.65
N ALA A 63 -7.96 1.94 8.38
CA ALA A 63 -9.15 2.22 9.19
C ALA A 63 -10.45 2.20 8.35
N ARG A 64 -10.41 2.71 7.11
CA ARG A 64 -11.58 2.64 6.21
C ARG A 64 -11.92 1.21 5.80
N ARG A 65 -10.92 0.36 5.56
CA ARG A 65 -11.13 -1.06 5.23
C ARG A 65 -11.66 -1.86 6.40
N GLU A 66 -11.13 -1.61 7.59
CA GLU A 66 -11.63 -2.23 8.83
C GLU A 66 -13.10 -1.87 9.05
N ARG A 67 -13.46 -0.58 8.94
CA ARG A 67 -14.87 -0.16 9.02
C ARG A 67 -15.74 -0.85 7.99
N LYS A 68 -15.28 -0.94 6.73
CA LYS A 68 -16.02 -1.63 5.66
C LYS A 68 -16.22 -3.12 5.99
N ARG A 69 -15.21 -3.79 6.53
CA ARG A 69 -15.27 -5.20 6.92
C ARG A 69 -16.26 -5.42 8.05
N VAL A 70 -16.24 -4.58 9.10
CA VAL A 70 -17.19 -4.66 10.21
C VAL A 70 -18.62 -4.47 9.71
N VAL A 71 -18.87 -3.46 8.88
CA VAL A 71 -20.20 -3.23 8.30
C VAL A 71 -20.65 -4.41 7.45
N GLN A 72 -19.76 -4.99 6.63
CA GLN A 72 -20.10 -6.15 5.80
C GLN A 72 -20.48 -7.38 6.65
N GLN A 73 -19.71 -7.66 7.71
CA GLN A 73 -19.98 -8.79 8.62
C GLN A 73 -21.31 -8.63 9.37
N LEU A 74 -21.68 -7.39 9.73
CA LEU A 74 -22.98 -7.11 10.36
C LEU A 74 -24.16 -7.28 9.39
N LEU A 75 -23.97 -6.96 8.11
CA LEU A 75 -25.02 -7.11 7.09
C LEU A 75 -25.23 -8.56 6.65
N GLU A 76 -24.18 -9.38 6.65
CA GLU A 76 -24.25 -10.81 6.29
C GLU A 76 -24.77 -11.71 7.42
N GLY A 77 -24.92 -11.17 8.63
CA GLY A 77 -25.39 -11.89 9.82
C GLY A 77 -26.86 -11.69 10.16
N ILE A 78 -27.67 -11.11 9.25
CA ILE A 78 -29.12 -10.90 9.35
C ILE A 78 -29.81 -11.79 8.32
#